data_AF-A0A6C2YV17-F1
#
_entry.id   AF-A0A6C2YV17-F1
#
_cell.length_a   1.000
_cell.length_b   1.000
_cell.length_c   1.000
_cell.angle_alpha   90.00
_cell.angle_beta   90.00
_cell.angle_gamma   90.00
#
_symmetry.space_group_name_H-M   'P 1'
#
loop_
_entity.id
_entity.type
_entity.pdbx_description
1 polymer ?
#
loop_
_entity_poly.entity_id
_entity_poly.type
_entity_poly.pdbx_seq_one_letter_code
_entity_poly.pdbx_strand_id
1 'polypeptide(L)'
;MMTRDEWSQLFRQVPQGYHASMNLVLKNGEISVEQFILFEPDFIVLRGRVAGTTDEGRCFFVPYDQIVYARIERMIKAAVVAGFFGSEPMYKDVPAIPEAETPALGQAARDEAAASSAAAAAAESGSVGKNNILEMIRNAKLGGGNKPTGK
;
A
#
# COMPACT_ATOMS: atom_id res chain seq x y z
N MET A 1 29.43 -6.75 2.19
CA MET A 1 27.94 -6.74 2.18
C MET A 1 27.52 -5.87 3.35
N MET A 2 26.49 -5.02 3.21
CA MET A 2 26.06 -4.16 4.33
C MET A 2 25.63 -5.00 5.53
N THR A 3 25.92 -4.51 6.73
CA THR A 3 25.50 -5.13 7.98
C THR A 3 24.02 -4.87 8.24
N ARG A 4 23.41 -5.64 9.15
CA ARG A 4 22.00 -5.49 9.51
C ARG A 4 21.68 -4.11 10.12
N ASP A 5 22.57 -3.57 10.95
CA ASP A 5 22.36 -2.25 11.53
C ASP A 5 22.47 -1.14 10.48
N GLU A 6 23.36 -1.29 9.49
CA GLU A 6 23.46 -0.37 8.35
C GLU A 6 22.18 -0.37 7.49
N TRP A 7 21.60 -1.54 7.22
CA TRP A 7 20.32 -1.64 6.52
C TRP A 7 19.18 -0.99 7.29
N SER A 8 19.09 -1.28 8.58
CA SER A 8 18.06 -0.73 9.46
C SER A 8 18.15 0.80 9.53
N GLN A 9 19.38 1.33 9.63
CA GLN A 9 19.63 2.77 9.63
C GLN A 9 19.25 3.39 8.28
N LEU A 10 19.65 2.78 7.17
CA LEU A 10 19.30 3.25 5.82
C LEU A 10 17.80 3.41 5.65
N PHE A 11 17.01 2.37 5.96
CA PHE A 11 15.56 2.39 5.77
C PHE A 11 14.84 3.39 6.68
N ARG A 12 15.40 3.68 7.86
CA ARG A 12 14.88 4.72 8.77
C ARG A 12 15.20 6.14 8.31
N GLN A 13 16.31 6.34 7.60
CA GLN A 13 16.70 7.66 7.07
C GLN A 13 15.93 8.04 5.82
N VAL A 14 15.54 7.06 4.99
CA VAL A 14 14.68 7.31 3.83
C VAL A 14 13.29 7.74 4.32
N PRO A 15 12.77 8.92 3.91
CA PRO A 15 11.45 9.37 4.31
C PRO A 15 10.35 8.43 3.83
N GLN A 16 9.29 8.28 4.64
CA GLN A 16 8.21 7.33 4.38
C GLN A 16 7.55 7.50 3.00
N GLY A 17 7.45 8.74 2.51
CA GLY A 17 6.88 9.03 1.17
C GLY A 17 7.65 8.38 0.01
N TYR A 18 8.91 7.98 0.22
CA TYR A 18 9.72 7.29 -0.78
C TYR A 18 9.67 5.77 -0.66
N HIS A 19 9.18 5.21 0.46
CA HIS A 19 9.15 3.75 0.66
C HIS A 19 8.35 3.02 -0.42
N ALA A 20 7.20 3.56 -0.83
CA ALA A 20 6.36 2.99 -1.89
C ALA A 20 7.02 2.99 -3.29
N SER A 21 8.10 3.75 -3.46
CA SER A 21 8.90 3.79 -4.69
C SER A 21 10.21 3.00 -4.58
N MET A 22 10.44 2.34 -3.45
CA MET A 22 11.62 1.52 -3.23
C MET A 22 11.39 0.09 -3.73
N ASN A 23 12.42 -0.47 -4.33
CA ASN A 23 12.51 -1.90 -4.56
C ASN A 23 13.71 -2.48 -3.82
N LEU A 24 13.49 -3.60 -3.15
CA LEU A 24 14.56 -4.41 -2.56
C LEU A 24 14.95 -5.49 -3.55
N VAL A 25 16.21 -5.45 -3.99
CA VAL A 25 16.79 -6.48 -4.84
C VAL A 25 17.43 -7.53 -3.95
N LEU A 26 16.88 -8.73 -4.02
CA LEU A 26 17.31 -9.89 -3.28
C LEU A 26 18.21 -10.77 -4.17
N LYS A 27 18.94 -11.71 -3.56
CA LYS A 27 19.77 -12.67 -4.29
C LYS A 27 19.01 -13.44 -5.39
N ASN A 28 17.72 -13.72 -5.15
CA ASN A 28 16.90 -14.57 -6.02
C ASN A 28 15.63 -13.87 -6.55
N GLY A 29 15.54 -12.55 -6.48
CA GLY A 29 14.34 -11.83 -6.92
C GLY A 29 14.29 -10.38 -6.47
N GLU A 30 13.13 -9.75 -6.63
CA GLU A 30 12.93 -8.35 -6.26
C GLU A 30 11.53 -8.18 -5.63
N ILE A 31 11.46 -7.33 -4.61
CA ILE A 31 10.22 -6.95 -3.95
C ILE A 31 10.05 -5.44 -4.07
N SER A 32 8.96 -4.99 -4.69
CA SER A 32 8.54 -3.60 -4.60
C SER A 32 7.92 -3.38 -3.23
N VAL A 33 8.48 -2.42 -2.49
CA VAL A 33 8.04 -2.09 -1.13
C VAL A 33 6.80 -1.21 -1.24
N GLU A 34 5.76 -1.56 -0.49
CA GLU A 34 4.61 -0.70 -0.24
C GLU A 34 4.82 0.03 1.10
N GLN A 35 5.20 -0.72 2.14
CA GLN A 35 5.38 -0.19 3.48
C GLN A 35 6.32 -1.09 4.31
N PHE A 36 7.26 -0.50 5.05
CA PHE A 36 7.96 -1.22 6.12
C PHE A 36 7.08 -1.27 7.38
N ILE A 37 6.92 -2.46 7.96
CA ILE A 37 6.12 -2.68 9.17
C ILE A 37 7.03 -2.70 10.40
N LEU A 38 8.11 -3.49 10.34
CA LEU A 38 8.94 -3.76 11.51
C LEU A 38 10.39 -4.08 11.09
N PHE A 39 11.33 -3.65 11.94
CA PHE A 39 12.75 -3.96 11.82
C PHE A 39 13.11 -4.89 12.97
N GLU A 40 13.17 -6.19 12.68
CA GLU A 40 13.59 -7.21 13.63
C GLU A 40 15.12 -7.42 13.57
N PRO A 41 15.70 -8.13 14.55
CA PRO A 41 17.13 -8.37 14.60
C PRO A 41 17.75 -9.05 13.38
N ASP A 42 17.02 -9.97 12.74
CA ASP A 42 17.55 -10.83 11.67
C ASP A 42 16.87 -10.63 10.31
N PHE A 43 15.71 -9.97 10.31
CA PHE A 43 14.90 -9.73 9.12
C PHE A 43 14.11 -8.43 9.24
N ILE A 44 13.58 -7.98 8.11
CA ILE A 44 12.57 -6.90 8.04
C ILE A 44 11.21 -7.49 7.69
N VAL A 45 10.16 -6.90 8.25
CA VAL A 45 8.78 -7.18 7.88
C VAL A 45 8.26 -6.02 7.07
N LEU A 46 7.73 -6.30 5.88
CA LEU A 46 7.21 -5.28 4.98
C LEU A 46 5.99 -5.79 4.19
N ARG A 47 5.15 -4.87 3.74
CA ARG A 47 4.16 -5.14 2.70
C ARG A 47 4.73 -4.77 1.34
N GLY A 48 4.38 -5.55 0.32
CA GLY A 48 4.85 -5.29 -1.03
C GLY A 48 4.27 -6.25 -2.06
N ARG A 49 4.96 -6.30 -3.20
CA ARG A 49 4.66 -7.23 -4.30
C ARG A 49 5.96 -7.79 -4.88
N VAL A 50 5.93 -9.04 -5.32
CA VAL A 50 7.06 -9.66 -6.04
C VAL A 50 7.03 -9.19 -7.48
N ALA A 51 8.19 -8.85 -8.04
CA ALA A 51 8.30 -8.47 -9.44
C ALA A 51 7.70 -9.55 -10.36
N GLY A 52 6.86 -9.13 -11.32
CA GLY A 52 6.17 -10.05 -12.23
C GLY A 52 4.90 -10.70 -11.69
N THR A 53 4.47 -10.34 -10.47
CA THR A 53 3.17 -10.77 -9.91
C THR A 53 2.19 -9.61 -9.83
N THR A 54 0.90 -9.90 -10.00
CA THR A 54 -0.20 -8.93 -9.82
C THR A 54 -0.73 -8.90 -8.39
N ASP A 55 -0.10 -9.65 -7.49
CA ASP A 55 -0.59 -9.82 -6.14
C ASP A 55 -0.07 -8.70 -5.24
N GLU A 56 -1.00 -7.91 -4.72
CA GLU A 56 -0.71 -6.72 -3.94
C GLU A 56 -0.79 -6.98 -2.44
N GLY A 57 -0.06 -6.16 -1.67
CA GLY A 57 -0.27 -6.05 -0.23
C GLY A 57 0.13 -7.24 0.62
N ARG A 58 0.91 -8.18 0.07
CA ARG A 58 1.40 -9.36 0.80
C ARG A 58 2.46 -8.95 1.82
N CYS A 59 2.47 -9.64 2.95
CA CYS A 59 3.48 -9.48 3.98
C CYS A 59 4.70 -10.36 3.66
N PHE A 60 5.88 -9.77 3.74
CA PHE A 60 7.16 -10.44 3.51
C PHE A 60 8.04 -10.33 4.74
N PHE A 61 8.77 -11.41 5.01
CA PHE A 61 9.83 -11.50 6.00
C PHE A 61 11.13 -11.64 5.23
N VAL A 62 11.94 -10.59 5.19
CA VAL A 62 13.13 -10.52 4.35
C VAL A 62 14.37 -10.50 5.24
N PRO A 63 15.18 -11.57 5.27
CA PRO A 63 16.44 -11.55 5.99
C PRO A 63 17.40 -10.52 5.38
N TYR A 64 18.14 -9.79 6.23
CA TYR A 64 19.05 -8.73 5.75
C TYR A 64 20.16 -9.28 4.84
N ASP A 65 20.60 -10.52 5.06
CA ASP A 65 21.66 -11.17 4.29
C ASP A 65 21.21 -11.57 2.87
N GLN A 66 19.91 -11.52 2.58
CA GLN A 66 19.36 -11.75 1.24
C GLN A 66 19.30 -10.46 0.42
N ILE A 67 19.39 -9.29 1.06
CA ILE A 67 19.32 -7.99 0.39
C ILE A 67 20.67 -7.69 -0.26
N VAL A 68 20.67 -7.55 -1.59
CA VAL A 68 21.86 -7.18 -2.37
C VAL A 68 21.98 -5.66 -2.42
N TYR A 69 20.91 -4.98 -2.81
CA TYR A 69 20.81 -3.52 -2.76
C TYR A 69 19.34 -3.06 -2.70
N ALA A 70 19.13 -1.78 -2.38
CA ALA A 70 17.84 -1.11 -2.50
C ALA A 70 17.92 -0.02 -3.58
N ARG A 71 16.85 0.17 -4.35
CA ARG A 71 16.76 1.24 -5.36
C ARG A 71 15.45 2.00 -5.23
N ILE A 72 15.47 3.29 -5.54
CA ILE A 72 14.26 4.09 -5.75
C ILE A 72 14.01 4.07 -7.26
N GLU A 73 12.83 3.60 -7.67
CA GLU A 73 12.49 3.43 -9.08
C GLU A 73 12.20 4.77 -9.78
N ARG A 74 11.67 5.73 -9.03
CA ARG A 74 11.47 7.09 -9.50
C ARG A 74 12.80 7.82 -9.60
N MET A 75 12.94 8.63 -10.64
CA MET A 75 14.05 9.56 -10.74
C MET A 75 13.99 10.55 -9.58
N ILE A 76 15.11 10.67 -8.87
CA ILE A 76 15.24 11.52 -7.70
C ILE A 76 16.49 12.39 -7.85
N LYS A 77 16.36 13.69 -7.57
CA LYS A 77 17.47 14.64 -7.63
C LYS A 77 18.50 14.29 -6.55
N ALA A 78 19.79 14.38 -6.88
CA ALA A 78 20.88 14.08 -5.94
C ALA A 78 20.79 14.87 -4.63
N ALA A 79 20.35 16.14 -4.69
CA ALA A 79 20.14 16.98 -3.51
C ALA A 79 19.07 16.42 -2.55
N VAL A 80 18.01 15.79 -3.08
CA VAL A 80 16.95 15.18 -2.26
C VAL A 80 17.50 13.93 -1.55
N VAL A 81 18.24 13.08 -2.27
CA VAL A 81 18.90 11.91 -1.67
C VAL A 81 19.88 12.34 -0.58
N ALA A 82 20.71 13.35 -0.83
CA ALA A 82 21.65 13.87 0.15
C ALA A 82 20.92 14.41 1.40
N GLY A 83 19.75 15.04 1.20
CA GLY A 83 18.86 15.49 2.26
C GLY A 83 18.36 14.37 3.18
N PHE A 84 18.18 13.13 2.69
CA PHE A 84 17.79 11.99 3.55
C PHE A 84 18.82 11.70 4.63
N PHE A 85 20.09 12.00 4.34
CA PHE A 85 21.24 11.74 5.21
C PHE A 85 21.78 13.02 5.87
N GLY A 86 21.07 14.14 5.78
CA GLY A 86 21.51 15.43 6.32
C GLY A 86 22.85 15.91 5.76
N SER A 87 23.18 15.52 4.53
CA SER A 87 24.48 15.76 3.88
C SER A 87 24.32 16.62 2.64
N GLU A 88 25.41 17.27 2.19
CA GLU A 88 25.44 17.89 0.86
C GLU A 88 25.71 16.86 -0.23
N PRO A 89 25.10 16.99 -1.43
CA PRO A 89 25.39 16.10 -2.53
C PRO A 89 26.85 16.28 -2.99
N MET A 90 27.53 15.15 -3.23
CA MET A 90 28.92 15.16 -3.71
C MET A 90 29.09 15.87 -5.06
N TYR A 91 28.05 15.85 -5.90
CA TYR A 91 28.02 16.52 -7.20
C TYR A 91 26.81 17.47 -7.25
N LYS A 92 27.07 18.76 -7.50
CA LYS A 92 26.03 19.80 -7.55
C LYS A 92 25.25 19.81 -8.88
N ASP A 93 25.84 19.24 -9.94
CA ASP A 93 25.32 19.30 -11.31
C ASP A 93 25.07 17.92 -11.92
N VAL A 94 24.33 17.05 -11.24
CA VAL A 94 23.78 15.85 -11.91
C VAL A 94 22.56 16.31 -12.71
N PRO A 95 22.58 16.32 -14.05
CA PRO A 95 21.41 16.71 -14.82
C PRO A 95 20.25 15.79 -14.45
N ALA A 96 19.16 16.38 -13.97
CA ALA A 96 17.91 15.66 -13.81
C ALA A 96 17.53 15.09 -15.18
N ILE A 97 17.41 13.77 -15.26
CA ILE A 97 16.79 13.13 -16.42
C ILE A 97 15.34 13.68 -16.47
N PRO A 98 14.80 14.07 -17.65
CA PRO A 98 13.65 14.96 -17.75
C PRO A 98 12.48 14.58 -16.83
N GLU A 99 12.00 15.60 -16.12
CA GLU A 99 11.00 15.57 -15.06
C GLU A 99 9.64 15.06 -15.60
N ALA A 100 9.39 13.75 -15.47
CA ALA A 100 8.02 13.24 -15.46
C ALA A 100 7.44 13.46 -14.05
N GLU A 101 6.73 14.58 -13.89
CA GLU A 101 5.83 14.96 -12.81
C GLU A 101 6.01 14.20 -11.47
N THR A 102 6.78 14.82 -10.58
CA THR A 102 6.78 14.49 -9.15
C THR A 102 5.42 14.89 -8.57
N PRO A 103 4.60 13.97 -8.00
CA PRO A 103 3.44 14.40 -7.24
C PRO A 103 3.92 15.14 -5.99
N ALA A 104 3.33 16.30 -5.73
CA ALA A 104 3.51 17.05 -4.50
C ALA A 104 3.14 16.17 -3.30
N LEU A 105 4.13 15.57 -2.65
CA LEU A 105 4.03 15.01 -1.30
C LEU A 105 3.84 16.18 -0.32
N GLY A 106 2.62 16.72 -0.28
CA GLY A 106 2.31 17.91 0.53
C GLY A 106 0.85 18.35 0.58
N GLN A 107 -0.10 17.59 0.00
CA GLN A 107 -1.53 17.99 0.03
C GLN A 107 -2.55 16.85 0.13
N ALA A 108 -2.13 15.57 0.25
CA ALA A 108 -3.08 14.46 0.42
C ALA A 108 -3.65 14.33 1.85
N ALA A 109 -3.04 14.98 2.86
CA ALA A 109 -3.49 14.88 4.25
C ALA A 109 -4.55 15.93 4.66
N ARG A 110 -5.00 16.81 3.74
CA ARG A 110 -6.02 17.83 4.06
C ARG A 110 -7.38 17.63 3.40
N ASP A 111 -7.49 16.81 2.35
CA ASP A 111 -8.77 16.51 1.70
C ASP A 111 -9.40 15.17 2.12
N GLU A 112 -8.64 14.26 2.76
CA GLU A 112 -9.20 13.00 3.28
C GLU A 112 -9.99 13.18 4.61
N ALA A 113 -9.87 14.35 5.25
CA ALA A 113 -10.74 14.73 6.37
C ALA A 113 -12.10 15.30 5.91
N ALA A 114 -12.21 15.79 4.67
CA ALA A 114 -13.48 16.28 4.10
C ALA A 114 -14.29 15.16 3.43
N ALA A 115 -13.64 14.14 2.87
CA ALA A 115 -14.33 12.98 2.28
C ALA A 115 -14.87 12.00 3.33
N SER A 116 -14.26 11.92 4.52
CA SER A 116 -14.78 11.08 5.62
C SER A 116 -16.04 11.63 6.30
N SER A 117 -16.38 12.91 6.10
CA SER A 117 -17.64 13.51 6.57
C SER A 117 -18.80 13.35 5.58
N ALA A 118 -18.53 13.03 4.31
CA ALA A 118 -19.56 12.79 3.30
C ALA A 118 -19.94 11.30 3.16
N ALA A 119 -19.02 10.37 3.45
CA ALA A 119 -19.30 8.93 3.41
C ALA A 119 -20.05 8.40 4.66
N ALA A 120 -20.00 9.10 5.79
CA ALA A 120 -20.75 8.71 7.00
C ALA A 120 -22.26 9.02 6.91
N ALA A 121 -22.70 9.93 6.02
CA ALA A 121 -24.12 10.25 5.82
C ALA A 121 -24.82 9.35 4.78
N ALA A 122 -24.06 8.56 3.99
CA ALA A 122 -24.62 7.69 2.96
C ALA A 122 -24.73 6.20 3.39
N ALA A 123 -24.28 5.86 4.60
CA ALA A 123 -24.25 4.48 5.11
C ALA A 123 -25.48 4.09 5.97
N GLU A 124 -26.44 4.98 6.23
CA GLU A 124 -27.66 4.66 6.98
C GLU A 124 -28.90 4.34 6.12
N SER A 125 -28.81 4.35 4.78
CA SER A 125 -29.96 4.05 3.91
C SER A 125 -29.86 2.71 3.14
N GLY A 126 -28.86 1.87 3.46
CA GLY A 126 -28.55 0.64 2.70
C GLY A 126 -28.97 -0.70 3.33
N SER A 127 -29.45 -0.74 4.58
CA SER A 127 -29.70 -2.01 5.30
C SER A 127 -31.17 -2.50 5.27
N VAL A 128 -32.11 -1.70 4.78
CA VAL A 128 -33.56 -2.04 4.80
C VAL A 128 -33.97 -2.99 3.65
N GLY A 129 -33.14 -3.14 2.61
CA GLY A 129 -33.52 -3.89 1.41
C GLY A 129 -33.39 -5.41 1.51
N LYS A 130 -32.41 -5.95 2.24
CA LYS A 130 -32.12 -7.40 2.20
C LYS A 130 -32.97 -8.22 3.18
N ASN A 131 -33.38 -7.64 4.30
CA ASN A 131 -34.21 -8.32 5.30
C ASN A 131 -35.68 -8.44 4.84
N ASN A 132 -36.20 -7.45 4.11
CA ASN A 132 -37.58 -7.48 3.59
C ASN A 132 -37.77 -8.45 2.40
N ILE A 133 -36.72 -8.71 1.61
CA ILE A 133 -36.81 -9.63 0.45
C ILE A 133 -36.87 -11.10 0.91
N LEU A 134 -36.15 -11.45 1.98
CA LEU A 134 -36.16 -12.80 2.53
C LEU A 134 -37.49 -13.16 3.23
N GLU A 135 -38.17 -12.18 3.85
CA GLU A 135 -39.52 -12.38 4.41
C GLU A 135 -40.61 -12.48 3.33
N MET A 136 -40.50 -11.71 2.24
CA MET A 136 -41.43 -11.77 1.11
C MET A 136 -41.39 -13.13 0.38
N ILE A 137 -40.19 -13.71 0.19
CA ILE A 137 -40.03 -15.05 -0.41
C ILE A 137 -40.54 -16.14 0.52
N ARG A 138 -40.43 -15.98 1.85
CA ARG A 138 -40.93 -16.94 2.83
C ARG A 138 -42.47 -16.96 2.88
N ASN A 139 -43.13 -15.81 2.76
CA ASN A 139 -44.60 -15.72 2.71
C ASN A 139 -45.20 -16.17 1.37
N ALA A 140 -44.48 -16.02 0.25
CA ALA A 140 -44.95 -16.46 -1.07
C ALA A 140 -44.99 -18.00 -1.24
N LYS A 141 -44.36 -18.78 -0.36
CA LYS A 141 -44.25 -20.25 -0.47
C LYS A 141 -45.29 -21.03 0.34
N LEU A 142 -46.16 -20.36 1.11
CA LEU A 142 -47.16 -20.98 1.99
C LEU A 142 -48.63 -20.76 1.56
N GLY A 143 -48.90 -20.00 0.49
CA GLY A 143 -50.26 -19.72 0.03
C GLY A 143 -50.50 -20.15 -1.41
N GLY A 144 -50.84 -21.42 -1.64
CA GLY A 144 -51.16 -21.87 -2.99
C GLY A 144 -51.39 -23.37 -3.19
N GLY A 145 -52.28 -23.98 -2.40
CA GLY A 145 -52.75 -25.33 -2.70
C GLY A 145 -53.82 -25.83 -1.73
N ASN A 146 -55.11 -25.72 -2.09
CA ASN A 146 -55.98 -26.86 -2.41
C ASN A 146 -57.49 -26.49 -2.44
N LYS A 147 -58.10 -26.80 -3.59
CA LYS A 147 -59.50 -27.17 -3.92
C LYS A 147 -60.72 -26.36 -3.43
N PRO A 148 -61.61 -25.96 -4.36
CA PRO A 148 -63.03 -25.78 -4.08
C PRO A 148 -63.82 -27.11 -4.19
N THR A 149 -64.70 -27.35 -3.22
CA THR A 149 -65.66 -28.44 -3.13
C THR A 149 -67.01 -28.07 -3.78
N GLY A 150 -67.54 -28.99 -4.60
CA GLY A 150 -68.95 -29.43 -4.64
C GLY A 150 -70.06 -28.41 -4.92
N LYS A 151 -70.77 -28.63 -6.04
CA LYS A 151 -72.22 -28.85 -6.10
C LYS A 151 -72.58 -29.57 -7.39
#